data_AF-A0A434ETN0-F1
#
_entry.id   AF-A0A434ETN0-F1
#
_cell.length_a   1.000
_cell.length_b   1.000
_cell.length_c   1.000
_cell.angle_alpha   90.00
_cell.angle_beta   90.00
_cell.angle_gamma   90.00
#
_symmetry.space_group_name_H-M   'P 1'
#
loop_
_entity.id
_entity.type
_entity.pdbx_description
1 polymer ?
#
loop_
_entity_poly.entity_id
_entity_poly.type
_entity_poly.pdbx_seq_one_letter_code
_entity_poly.pdbx_strand_id
1 'polypeptide(L)' 'VRPVAHAQQRLKEAEKLGFGSAVLPIGSEEVAGGIGAGAFQPTELADLVARIAGSRRGRADDEE' A
#
# COMPACT_ATOMS: atom_id res chain seq x y z
N VAL A 1 7.11 -3.15 -10.60
CA VAL A 1 5.96 -2.21 -10.50
C VAL A 1 6.34 -0.87 -11.14
N ARG A 2 5.42 -0.12 -11.77
CA ARG A 2 5.77 1.12 -12.50
C ARG A 2 5.19 2.38 -11.84
N PRO A 3 5.91 3.52 -11.84
CA PRO A 3 5.38 4.79 -11.36
C PRO A 3 4.11 5.20 -12.10
N VAL A 4 3.25 5.92 -11.38
CA VAL A 4 1.95 6.37 -11.87
C VAL A 4 1.76 7.83 -11.50
N ALA A 5 1.11 8.59 -12.37
CA ALA A 5 0.82 10.00 -12.10
C ALA A 5 -0.18 10.18 -10.95
N HIS A 6 -0.16 11.37 -10.34
CA HIS A 6 -1.11 11.83 -9.33
C HIS A 6 -1.23 10.91 -8.09
N ALA A 7 -0.13 10.25 -7.70
CA ALA A 7 -0.11 9.36 -6.54
C ALA A 7 -0.59 10.09 -5.25
N GLN A 8 -0.09 11.28 -4.99
CA GLN A 8 -0.47 12.07 -3.80
C GLN A 8 -1.97 12.38 -3.72
N GLN A 9 -2.62 12.71 -4.85
CA GLN A 9 -4.05 13.00 -4.86
C GLN A 9 -4.88 11.77 -4.52
N ARG A 10 -4.53 10.62 -5.10
CA ARG A 10 -5.21 9.35 -4.83
C ARG A 10 -5.04 8.90 -3.38
N LEU A 11 -3.90 9.19 -2.75
CA LEU A 11 -3.69 8.90 -1.33
C LEU A 11 -4.58 9.77 -0.43
N LYS A 12 -4.68 11.07 -0.71
CA LYS A 12 -5.58 11.96 0.04
C LYS A 12 -7.05 11.56 -0.08
N GLU A 13 -7.47 11.09 -1.25
CA GLU A 13 -8.81 10.55 -1.46
C GLU A 13 -9.01 9.24 -0.70
N ALA A 14 -8.02 8.35 -0.70
CA ALA A 14 -8.07 7.10 0.06
C ALA A 14 -8.15 7.36 1.58
N GLU A 15 -7.42 8.32 2.12
CA GLU A 15 -7.54 8.73 3.53
C GLU A 15 -8.95 9.24 3.86
N LYS A 16 -9.55 10.05 2.99
CA LYS A 16 -10.94 10.51 3.16
C LYS A 16 -11.95 9.37 3.18
N LEU A 17 -11.66 8.29 2.46
CA LEU A 17 -12.49 7.08 2.42
C LEU A 17 -12.19 6.13 3.59
N GLY A 18 -11.26 6.48 4.49
CA GLY A 18 -10.94 5.69 5.67
C GLY A 18 -9.88 4.60 5.46
N PHE A 19 -9.16 4.61 4.33
CA PHE A 19 -8.04 3.68 4.13
C PHE A 19 -6.83 4.09 4.96
N GLY A 20 -6.33 3.18 5.80
CA GLY A 20 -5.16 3.41 6.67
C GLY A 20 -3.82 2.92 6.10
N SER A 21 -3.81 2.26 4.95
CA SER A 21 -2.59 1.74 4.31
C SER A 21 -2.68 1.78 2.79
N ALA A 22 -1.52 1.83 2.13
CA ALA A 22 -1.42 1.95 0.68
C ALA A 22 -0.21 1.22 0.12
N VAL A 23 -0.28 0.90 -1.17
CA VAL A 23 0.82 0.29 -1.92
C VAL A 23 1.25 1.26 -3.01
N LEU A 24 2.54 1.58 -3.07
CA LEU A 24 3.09 2.61 -3.93
C LEU A 24 4.28 2.08 -4.73
N PRO A 25 4.38 2.35 -6.05
CA PRO A 25 5.59 2.06 -6.81
C PRO A 25 6.82 2.76 -6.22
N ILE A 26 7.97 2.10 -6.26
CA ILE A 26 9.26 2.74 -5.99
C ILE A 26 9.47 3.87 -7.00
N GLY A 27 9.89 5.04 -6.51
CA GLY A 27 10.07 6.24 -7.33
C GLY A 27 8.77 7.01 -7.62
N SER A 28 7.65 6.65 -7.00
CA SER A 28 6.52 7.59 -6.87
C SER A 28 7.02 8.78 -6.06
N GLU A 29 6.82 10.00 -6.56
CA GLU A 29 7.30 11.25 -5.95
C GLU A 29 7.11 11.25 -4.44
N GLU A 30 8.13 11.75 -3.71
CA GLU A 30 8.19 11.77 -2.25
C GLU A 30 6.84 12.18 -1.67
N VAL A 31 6.13 11.19 -1.11
CA VAL A 31 4.79 11.37 -0.57
C VAL A 31 4.92 12.00 0.80
N ALA A 32 5.34 13.26 0.84
CA ALA A 32 5.57 14.03 2.06
C ALA A 32 4.26 14.39 2.81
N GLY A 33 3.14 13.69 2.57
CA GLY A 33 1.87 14.05 3.19
C GLY A 33 0.65 13.17 2.90
N GLY A 34 0.79 11.84 2.76
CA GLY A 34 -0.40 10.97 2.70
C GLY A 34 -0.13 9.46 2.67
N ILE A 35 -0.89 8.72 3.49
CA ILE A 35 -0.73 7.33 3.93
C ILE A 35 0.71 7.04 4.38
N GLY A 36 1.00 7.45 5.62
CA GLY A 36 2.30 7.40 6.31
C GLY A 36 2.88 5.99 6.57
N ALA A 37 3.24 5.66 7.81
CA ALA A 37 4.01 4.46 8.21
C ALA A 37 3.47 3.09 7.75
N GLY A 38 2.27 3.04 7.15
CA GLY A 38 1.66 1.84 6.55
C GLY A 38 1.83 1.72 5.03
N ALA A 39 2.62 2.58 4.38
CA ALA A 39 2.92 2.48 2.95
C ALA A 39 3.85 1.30 2.65
N PHE A 40 3.45 0.44 1.71
CA PHE A 40 4.27 -0.66 1.21
C PHE A 40 4.76 -0.37 -0.21
N GLN A 41 6.08 -0.48 -0.43
CA GLN A 41 6.70 -0.21 -1.72
C GLN A 41 7.28 -1.48 -2.35
N PRO A 42 6.52 -2.20 -3.18
CA PRO A 42 7.01 -3.39 -3.86
C PRO A 42 7.98 -3.04 -4.99
N THR A 43 9.09 -3.77 -5.07
CA THR A 43 9.99 -3.80 -6.22
C THR A 43 9.32 -4.46 -7.42
N GLU A 44 8.83 -5.68 -7.21
CA GLU A 44 8.25 -6.54 -8.23
C GLU A 44 6.77 -6.86 -7.95
N LEU A 45 6.05 -7.28 -8.98
CA LEU A 45 4.64 -7.69 -8.81
C LEU A 45 4.53 -8.91 -7.87
N ALA A 46 5.52 -9.80 -7.91
CA ALA A 46 5.58 -10.97 -7.04
C ALA A 46 5.58 -10.60 -5.55
N ASP A 47 6.25 -9.51 -5.16
CA ASP A 47 6.32 -9.05 -3.77
C ASP A 47 4.94 -8.63 -3.25
N LEU A 48 4.16 -7.94 -4.11
CA LEU A 48 2.79 -7.55 -3.80
C LEU A 48 1.88 -8.78 -3.65
N VAL A 49 2.01 -9.75 -4.57
CA VAL A 49 1.25 -10.99 -4.52
C VAL A 49 1.58 -11.76 -3.24
N ALA A 50 2.86 -11.90 -2.90
CA ALA A 50 3.30 -12.57 -1.69
C ALA A 50 2.77 -11.87 -0.42
N ARG A 51 2.73 -10.54 -0.39
CA ARG A 51 2.18 -9.77 0.74
C ARG A 51 0.67 -9.99 0.92
N ILE A 52 -0.10 -10.00 -0.17
CA ILE A 52 -1.57 -10.18 -0.12
C ILE A 52 -1.95 -11.65 0.14
N ALA A 53 -1.24 -12.59 -0.50
CA ALA A 53 -1.50 -14.02 -0.32
C ALA A 53 -0.97 -14.56 1.01
N GLY A 54 0.19 -14.08 1.47
CA GLY A 54 0.82 -14.50 2.72
C GLY A 54 0.18 -13.89 3.97
N SER A 55 -0.40 -12.68 3.89
CA SER A 55 -1.07 -12.05 5.05
C SER A 55 -2.39 -12.71 5.45
N ARG A 56 -3.00 -13.50 4.56
CA ARG A 56 -4.23 -14.26 4.87
C ARG A 56 -4.01 -15.38 5.90
N ARG A 57 -2.78 -15.87 6.07
CA ARG A 57 -2.50 -16.94 7.04
C ARG A 57 -2.63 -16.42 8.48
N GLY A 58 -2.14 -15.20 8.76
CA GLY A 58 -2.13 -14.66 10.13
C GLY A 58 -3.44 -14.05 10.62
N ARG A 59 -4.42 -13.78 9.75
CA ARG A 59 -5.72 -13.23 10.19
C ARG A 59 -6.74 -14.31 10.60
N ALA A 60 -6.51 -15.56 10.17
CA ALA A 60 -7.36 -16.69 10.51
C ALA A 60 -7.08 -17.23 11.93
N ASP A 61 -5.93 -16.89 12.51
CA ASP A 61 -5.51 -17.35 13.84
C ASP A 61 -5.95 -16.40 14.98
N ASP A 62 -6.54 -15.23 14.67
CA ASP A 62 -7.03 -14.24 15.65
C ASP A 62 -8.55 -14.36 15.94
N GLU A 63 -9.23 -15.37 15.37
CA GLU A 63 -10.68 -15.62 15.55
C GLU A 63 -11.00 -16.88 16.39
N GLU A 64 -10.04 -17.45 17.14
CA GLU A 64 -10.28 -18.54 18.12
C GLU A 64 -10.36 -18.08 19.59
#